data_AF-A0A9E2YGG8-F1
#
_entry.id   AF-A0A9E2YGG8-F1
#
_cell.length_a   1.000
_cell.length_b   1.000
_cell.length_c   1.000
_cell.angle_alpha   90.00
_cell.angle_beta   90.00
_cell.angle_gamma   90.00
#
_symmetry.space_group_name_H-M   'P 1'
#
loop_
_entity.id
_entity.type
_entity.pdbx_description
1 polymer ?
#
loop_
_entity_poly.entity_id
_entity_poly.type
_entity_poly.pdbx_seq_one_letter_code
_entity_poly.pdbx_strand_id
1 'polypeptide(L)' 'RWDAPQTGPAKVEISDTGLLLDVDVAQVDEKFSGELSLHYKVDIPADVLAALPRRSLAFDMPPEYVFRAVGVTYSP' A
#
# COMPACT_ATOMS: atom_id res chain seq x y z
N ARG A 1 -2.76 9.65 -4.57
CA ARG A 1 -2.68 11.13 -4.70
C ARG A 1 -2.49 11.71 -3.31
N TRP A 2 -1.56 12.64 -3.10
CA TRP A 2 -1.21 13.13 -1.76
C TRP A 2 -2.34 13.92 -1.09
N ASP A 3 -3.09 14.71 -1.86
CA ASP A 3 -4.17 15.59 -1.38
C ASP A 3 -5.56 14.94 -1.38
N ALA A 4 -5.67 13.67 -1.77
CA ALA A 4 -6.95 12.97 -1.77
C ALA A 4 -7.35 12.56 -0.34
N PRO A 5 -8.64 12.30 -0.09
CA PRO A 5 -9.07 11.61 1.14
C PRO A 5 -8.25 10.33 1.33
N GLN A 6 -7.71 10.16 2.53
CA GLN A 6 -6.91 9.00 2.89
C GLN A 6 -7.86 7.89 3.35
N THR A 7 -8.61 7.37 2.39
CA THR A 7 -9.65 6.36 2.62
C THR A 7 -9.31 5.11 1.83
N GLY A 8 -9.61 3.96 2.42
CA GLY A 8 -9.45 2.67 1.76
C GLY A 8 -8.58 1.69 2.56
N PRO A 9 -8.53 0.44 2.10
CA PRO A 9 -7.95 -0.67 2.84
C PRO A 9 -6.41 -0.73 2.75
N ALA A 10 -5.83 -0.13 1.70
CA ALA A 10 -4.38 -0.12 1.50
C ALA A 10 -3.75 1.07 2.24
N LYS A 11 -2.79 0.78 3.12
CA LYS A 11 -2.03 1.75 3.92
C LYS A 11 -0.57 1.71 3.51
N VAL A 12 0.02 2.87 3.27
CA VAL A 12 1.44 3.02 2.97
C VAL A 12 2.11 3.88 4.02
N GLU A 13 3.23 3.41 4.55
CA GLU A 13 4.14 4.16 5.40
C GLU A 13 5.48 4.37 4.69
N ILE A 14 6.03 5.57 4.87
CA ILE A 14 7.30 6.00 4.28
C ILE A 14 8.27 6.33 5.41
N SER A 15 9.37 5.60 5.47
CA SER A 15 10.42 5.72 6.49
C SER A 15 11.80 5.92 5.84
N ASP A 16 12.82 6.13 6.65
CA ASP A 16 14.22 6.16 6.20
C ASP A 16 14.68 4.81 5.61
N THR A 17 14.03 3.72 6.01
CA THR A 17 14.31 2.36 5.55
C THR A 17 13.55 1.95 4.29
N GLY A 18 12.61 2.79 3.82
CA GLY A 18 11.91 2.61 2.56
C GLY A 18 10.41 2.81 2.67
N LEU A 19 9.65 1.91 2.03
CA LEU A 19 8.19 1.95 1.97
C LEU A 19 7.61 0.64 2.50
N LEU A 20 6.65 0.76 3.40
CA LEU A 20 5.83 -0.35 3.86
C LEU A 20 4.41 -0.15 3.36
N LEU A 21 3.89 -1.10 2.59
CA LEU A 21 2.50 -1.15 2.15
C LEU A 21 1.82 -2.31 2.86
N ASP A 22 0.80 -2.02 3.66
CA ASP A 22 -0.02 -3.02 4.33
C ASP A 22 -1.45 -2.91 3.83
N VAL A 23 -2.04 -4.05 3.48
CA VAL A 23 -3.45 -4.13 3.08
C VAL A 23 -4.11 -5.37 3.64
N ASP A 24 -5.27 -5.16 4.25
CA ASP A 24 -6.20 -6.23 4.55
C ASP A 24 -6.96 -6.58 3.25
N VAL A 25 -6.63 -7.73 2.67
CA VAL A 25 -7.23 -8.12 1.38
C VAL A 25 -8.71 -8.47 1.50
N ALA A 26 -9.20 -8.79 2.72
CA ALA A 26 -10.61 -9.02 2.95
C ALA A 26 -11.44 -7.73 2.85
N GLN A 27 -10.82 -6.57 3.12
CA GLN A 27 -11.47 -5.27 2.90
C GLN A 27 -11.46 -4.83 1.43
N VAL A 28 -10.62 -5.47 0.60
CA VAL A 28 -10.57 -5.21 -0.85
C VAL A 28 -11.61 -6.06 -1.58
N ASP A 29 -11.67 -7.36 -1.26
CA ASP A 29 -12.66 -8.29 -1.80
C ASP A 29 -12.89 -9.42 -0.77
N GLU A 30 -14.14 -9.58 -0.34
CA GLU A 30 -14.57 -10.52 0.70
C GLU A 30 -14.25 -12.00 0.36
N LYS A 31 -13.93 -12.30 -0.91
CA LYS A 31 -13.48 -13.63 -1.33
C LYS A 31 -12.08 -13.98 -0.84
N PHE A 32 -11.28 -12.98 -0.48
CA PHE A 32 -9.93 -13.17 0.04
C PHE A 32 -9.91 -12.95 1.55
N SER A 33 -8.98 -13.62 2.21
CA SER A 33 -8.71 -13.40 3.61
C SER A 33 -7.20 -13.38 3.85
N GLY A 34 -6.77 -12.47 4.71
CA GLY A 34 -5.37 -12.30 5.09
C GLY A 34 -4.88 -10.87 5.01
N GLU A 35 -3.61 -10.71 5.35
CA GLU A 35 -2.89 -9.45 5.27
C GLU A 35 -1.80 -9.59 4.21
N LEU A 36 -1.67 -8.57 3.36
CA LEU A 36 -0.61 -8.47 2.39
C LEU A 36 0.28 -7.27 2.77
N SER A 37 1.51 -7.57 3.16
CA SER A 37 2.54 -6.58 3.48
C SER A 37 3.64 -6.61 2.42
N LEU A 38 3.87 -5.48 1.77
CA LEU A 38 4.99 -5.28 0.84
C LEU A 38 5.98 -4.28 1.44
N HIS A 39 7.19 -4.75 1.69
CA HIS A 39 8.28 -3.92 2.17
C HIS A 39 9.26 -3.65 1.03
N TYR A 40 9.23 -2.42 0.51
CA TYR A 40 10.22 -1.95 -0.45
C TYR A 40 11.37 -1.28 0.28
N LYS A 41 12.50 -1.98 0.37
CA LYS A 41 13.67 -1.52 1.11
C LYS A 41 14.52 -0.61 0.24
N VAL A 42 14.59 0.66 0.62
CA VAL A 42 15.43 1.67 -0.03
C VAL A 42 15.77 2.72 1.01
N ASP A 43 17.03 3.12 1.07
CA ASP A 43 17.44 4.21 1.95
C ASP A 43 16.86 5.54 1.42
N ILE A 44 15.97 6.17 2.19
CA ILE A 44 15.37 7.46 1.84
C ILE A 44 16.06 8.56 2.66
N PRO A 45 16.77 9.51 2.02
CA PRO A 45 17.43 10.61 2.71
C PRO A 45 16.46 11.48 3.54
N ALA A 46 16.96 12.03 4.65
CA ALA A 46 16.14 12.80 5.59
C ALA A 46 15.59 14.11 4.98
N ASP A 47 16.31 14.73 4.05
CA ASP A 47 15.86 15.90 3.30
C ASP A 47 14.66 15.57 2.40
N VAL A 48 14.67 14.40 1.76
CA VAL A 48 13.54 13.89 0.99
C VAL A 48 12.35 13.64 1.91
N LEU A 49 12.55 12.96 3.04
CA LEU A 49 11.49 12.69 4.03
C LEU A 49 10.92 13.95 4.68
N ALA A 50 11.69 15.04 4.76
CA ALA A 50 11.25 16.32 5.28
C ALA A 50 10.47 17.14 4.23
N ALA A 51 10.75 16.93 2.94
CA ALA A 51 10.03 17.55 1.84
C ALA A 51 8.68 16.88 1.53
N LEU A 52 8.43 15.67 2.04
CA LEU A 52 7.18 14.96 1.79
C LEU A 52 5.99 15.66 2.48
N PRO A 53 4.85 15.84 1.76
CA PRO A 53 3.64 16.41 2.36
C PRO A 53 3.08 15.57 3.51
N ARG A 54 3.35 14.26 3.49
CA ARG A 54 2.99 13.28 4.53
C ARG A 54 3.83 12.01 4.37
N ARG A 55 3.89 11.23 5.44
CA ARG A 55 4.61 9.95 5.48
C ARG A 55 3.69 8.73 5.55
N SER A 56 2.40 8.94 5.73
CA SER A 56 1.40 7.88 5.79
C SER A 56 0.29 8.19 4.79
N LEU A 57 -0.04 7.21 3.95
CA LEU A 57 -1.07 7.31 2.95
C LEU A 57 -2.08 6.16 3.09
N ALA A 58 -3.34 6.41 2.76
CA ALA A 58 -4.34 5.37 2.57
C ALA A 58 -5.11 5.62 1.27
N PHE A 59 -5.40 4.56 0.52
CA PHE A 59 -6.14 4.65 -0.73
C PHE A 59 -6.96 3.40 -1.01
N ASP A 60 -8.02 3.58 -1.79
CA ASP A 60 -8.77 2.47 -2.37
C ASP A 60 -7.92 1.76 -3.42
N MET A 61 -7.71 0.46 -3.22
CA MET A 61 -6.97 -0.39 -4.13
C MET A 61 -7.93 -1.35 -4.83
N PRO A 62 -7.99 -1.36 -6.18
CA PRO A 62 -8.86 -2.29 -6.87
C PRO A 62 -8.32 -3.73 -6.73
N PRO A 63 -9.21 -4.74 -6.67
CA PRO A 63 -8.82 -6.14 -6.43
C PRO A 63 -7.75 -6.68 -7.39
N GLU A 64 -7.72 -6.18 -8.63
CA GLU A 64 -6.72 -6.50 -9.67
C GLU A 64 -5.26 -6.36 -9.18
N TYR A 65 -4.98 -5.44 -8.26
CA TYR A 65 -3.64 -5.25 -7.71
C TYR A 65 -3.28 -6.36 -6.72
N VAL A 66 -4.25 -6.84 -5.94
CA VAL A 66 -4.06 -7.99 -5.05
C VAL A 66 -3.71 -9.22 -5.88
N PHE A 67 -4.49 -9.52 -6.93
CA PHE A 67 -4.21 -10.65 -7.83
C PHE A 67 -2.79 -10.64 -8.40
N ARG A 68 -2.33 -9.46 -8.85
CA ARG A 68 -0.96 -9.29 -9.37
C ARG A 68 0.10 -9.48 -8.30
N ALA A 69 -0.14 -9.00 -7.08
CA ALA A 69 0.82 -9.09 -5.99
C ALA A 69 0.94 -10.52 -5.41
N VAL A 70 -0.19 -11.25 -5.30
CA VAL A 70 -0.21 -12.62 -4.76
C VAL A 70 -0.02 -13.71 -5.83
N GLY A 71 0.11 -13.33 -7.10
CA GLY A 71 0.46 -14.26 -8.19
C GLY A 71 -0.66 -15.23 -8.58
N VAL A 72 -1.92 -14.97 -8.21
CA VAL A 72 -3.06 -15.74 -8.70
C VAL A 72 -3.47 -15.24 -10.07
N THR A 73 -3.57 -16.14 -11.04
CA THR A 73 -4.16 -15.85 -12.34
C THR A 73 -5.61 -15.40 -12.15
N TYR A 74 -5.91 -14.20 -12.66
CA TYR A 74 -7.27 -13.66 -12.75
C TYR A 74 -8.18 -14.68 -13.46
N SER A 75 -9.19 -15.20 -12.75
CA SER A 75 -10.25 -16.03 -13.33
C SER A 75 -11.55 -15.21 -13.36
N PRO A 76 -12.02 -14.80 -14.56
CA PRO A 76 -13.26 -14.03 -14.74
C PRO A 76 -14.52 -14.84 -14.39
#